data_AF-A0A969NRD8-F1
#
_entry.id   AF-A0A969NRD8-F1
#
_cell.length_a   1.000
_cell.length_b   1.000
_cell.length_c   1.000
_cell.angle_alpha   90.00
_cell.angle_beta   90.00
_cell.angle_gamma   90.00
#
_symmetry.space_group_name_H-M   'P 1'
#
loop_
_entity.id
_entity.type
_entity.pdbx_description
1 polymer ?
#
loop_
_entity_poly.entity_id
_entity_poly.type
_entity_poly.pdbx_seq_one_letter_code
_entity_poly.pdbx_strand_id
1 'polypeptide(L)'
;MTHRLTPKARADLSRLVAMQTKTLGEILRDADLVSPWQIESALQAKMQHPELRIGEILAQKDLIKPETADFFAQDWTKAVIAAEKNTLGYYLQQAAILDREQIEIILAEQSASGVLFGTVAVFQGFIKSTTLDFFLANLFPEELNVSPFINMYKGYSLF
;
A
#
# COMPACT_ATOMS: atom_id res chain seq x y z
N MET A 1 -10.75 32.58 21.00
CA MET A 1 -11.23 31.19 20.84
C MET A 1 -10.07 30.34 20.36
N THR A 2 -9.50 29.49 21.22
CA THR A 2 -8.40 28.59 20.85
C THR A 2 -8.98 27.34 20.19
N HIS A 3 -8.87 27.25 18.86
CA HIS A 3 -9.25 26.04 18.14
C HIS A 3 -8.28 24.90 18.53
N ARG A 4 -8.71 24.00 19.42
CA ARG A 4 -8.00 22.75 19.68
C ARG A 4 -8.32 21.76 18.56
N LEU A 5 -7.28 21.31 17.86
CA LEU A 5 -7.39 20.21 16.91
C LEU A 5 -7.88 18.94 17.62
N THR A 6 -8.79 18.21 16.98
CA THR A 6 -9.21 16.89 17.46
C THR A 6 -8.05 15.89 17.39
N PRO A 7 -8.06 14.81 18.18
CA PRO A 7 -7.03 13.76 18.09
C PRO A 7 -6.88 13.18 16.68
N LYS A 8 -8.00 13.00 15.96
CA LYS A 8 -8.02 12.54 14.57
C LYS A 8 -7.33 13.54 13.63
N ALA A 9 -7.72 14.82 13.69
CA ALA A 9 -7.12 15.87 12.87
C ALA A 9 -5.61 16.03 13.12
N ARG A 10 -5.16 15.84 14.37
CA ARG A 10 -3.72 15.81 14.70
C ARG A 10 -3.01 14.61 14.07
N ALA A 11 -3.60 13.42 14.17
CA ALA A 11 -3.02 12.21 13.57
C ALA A 11 -2.91 12.35 12.05
N ASP A 12 -3.94 12.89 11.40
CA ASP A 12 -3.96 13.09 9.95
C ASP A 12 -2.91 14.11 9.51
N LEU A 13 -2.76 15.23 10.24
CA LEU A 13 -1.70 16.22 10.00
C LEU A 13 -0.30 15.63 10.20
N SER A 14 -0.10 14.83 11.24
CA SER A 14 1.19 14.16 11.46
C SER A 14 1.53 13.18 10.34
N ARG A 15 0.55 12.42 9.83
CA ARG A 15 0.75 11.51 8.68
C ARG A 15 1.05 12.28 7.40
N LEU A 16 0.32 13.37 7.16
CA LEU A 16 0.54 14.28 6.03
C LEU A 16 1.98 14.78 5.98
N VAL A 17 2.48 15.30 7.11
CA VAL A 17 3.86 15.80 7.21
C VAL A 17 4.85 14.66 7.01
N ALA A 18 4.63 13.52 7.67
CA ALA A 18 5.51 12.36 7.54
C ALA A 18 5.59 11.84 6.09
N MET A 19 4.49 11.84 5.34
CA MET A 19 4.48 11.42 3.93
C MET A 19 5.15 12.42 3.00
N GLN A 20 5.04 13.72 3.25
CA GLN A 20 5.71 14.73 2.43
C GLN A 20 7.24 14.72 2.60
N THR A 21 7.75 14.22 3.72
CA THR A 21 9.19 14.17 4.00
C THR A 21 9.87 12.88 3.55
N LYS A 22 9.12 11.81 3.26
CA LYS A 22 9.72 10.54 2.83
C LYS A 22 10.12 10.59 1.35
N THR A 23 11.28 10.02 1.08
CA THR A 23 11.75 9.74 -0.28
C THR A 23 10.98 8.55 -0.86
N LEU A 24 10.96 8.43 -2.19
CA LEU A 24 10.39 7.27 -2.89
C LEU A 24 10.98 5.95 -2.36
N GLY A 25 12.30 5.89 -2.15
CA GLY A 25 12.97 4.70 -1.63
C GLY A 25 12.47 4.30 -0.25
N GLU A 26 12.28 5.25 0.66
CA GLU A 26 11.73 4.97 2.00
C GLU A 26 10.30 4.46 1.93
N ILE A 27 9.45 5.04 1.08
CA ILE A 27 8.06 4.61 0.90
C ILE A 27 8.03 3.16 0.37
N LEU A 28 8.80 2.86 -0.66
CA LEU A 28 8.86 1.52 -1.26
C LEU A 28 9.44 0.47 -0.29
N ARG A 29 10.42 0.85 0.54
CA ARG A 29 10.97 -0.01 1.59
C ARG A 29 9.95 -0.30 2.66
N ASP A 30 9.27 0.74 3.14
CA ASP A 30 8.27 0.60 4.21
C ASP A 30 7.07 -0.23 3.73
N ALA A 31 6.79 -0.23 2.43
CA ALA A 31 5.82 -1.12 1.76
C ALA A 31 6.33 -2.56 1.52
N ASP A 32 7.59 -2.85 1.86
CA ASP A 32 8.27 -4.13 1.61
C ASP A 32 8.28 -4.55 0.12
N LEU A 33 8.31 -3.55 -0.76
CA LEU A 33 8.42 -3.72 -2.21
C LEU A 33 9.89 -3.73 -2.67
N VAL A 34 10.76 -3.09 -1.90
CA VAL A 34 12.21 -3.11 -2.11
C VAL A 34 12.95 -3.25 -0.77
N SER A 35 14.08 -3.93 -0.80
CA SER A 35 14.99 -4.05 0.35
C SER A 35 15.93 -2.84 0.46
N PRO A 36 16.52 -2.60 1.64
CA PRO A 36 17.55 -1.57 1.81
C PRO A 36 18.71 -1.73 0.82
N TRP A 37 19.17 -2.96 0.59
CA TRP A 37 20.25 -3.25 -0.36
C TRP A 37 19.87 -2.92 -1.81
N GLN A 38 18.63 -3.18 -2.21
CA GLN A 38 18.13 -2.79 -3.54
C GLN A 38 18.13 -1.26 -3.72
N ILE A 39 17.77 -0.51 -2.67
CA ILE A 39 17.83 0.96 -2.66
C ILE A 39 19.28 1.44 -2.76
N GLU A 40 20.19 0.89 -1.96
CA GLU A 40 21.62 1.24 -2.01
C GLU A 40 22.21 0.96 -3.40
N SER A 41 21.90 -0.20 -3.99
CA SER A 41 22.32 -0.56 -5.35
C SER A 41 21.76 0.40 -6.40
N ALA A 42 20.53 0.90 -6.23
CA ALA A 42 19.95 1.91 -7.12
C ALA A 42 20.60 3.29 -6.93
N LEU A 43 20.92 3.69 -5.69
CA LEU A 43 21.63 4.93 -5.39
C LEU A 43 23.05 4.93 -5.97
N GLN A 44 23.76 3.80 -5.92
CA GLN A 44 25.08 3.68 -6.56
C GLN A 44 24.98 3.81 -8.08
N ALA A 45 23.97 3.21 -8.71
CA ALA A 45 23.73 3.38 -10.15
C ALA A 45 23.37 4.84 -10.51
N LYS A 46 22.60 5.54 -9.65
CA LYS A 46 22.27 6.96 -9.81
C LYS A 46 23.51 7.86 -9.83
N MET A 47 24.58 7.50 -9.12
CA MET A 47 25.84 8.25 -9.17
C MET A 47 26.52 8.17 -10.54
N GLN A 48 26.34 7.07 -11.26
CA GLN A 48 26.88 6.88 -12.63
C GLN A 48 25.93 7.43 -13.70
N HIS A 49 24.62 7.45 -13.40
CA HIS A 49 23.54 7.89 -14.29
C HIS A 49 22.69 8.98 -13.62
N PRO A 50 23.24 10.20 -13.43
CA PRO A 50 22.58 11.28 -12.70
C PRO A 50 21.27 11.77 -13.35
N GLU A 51 21.01 11.41 -14.61
CA GLU A 51 19.76 11.67 -15.32
C GLU A 51 18.59 10.78 -14.87
N LEU A 52 18.86 9.52 -14.48
CA LEU A 52 17.81 8.55 -14.19
C LEU A 52 17.25 8.69 -12.78
N ARG A 53 15.93 8.70 -12.58
CA ARG A 53 15.31 8.70 -11.24
C ARG A 53 15.50 7.34 -10.56
N ILE A 54 15.47 7.31 -9.23
CA ILE A 54 15.60 6.04 -8.47
C ILE A 54 14.52 5.03 -8.87
N GLY A 55 13.28 5.48 -9.09
CA GLY A 55 12.20 4.62 -9.59
C GLY A 55 12.50 3.99 -10.94
N GLU A 56 13.06 4.76 -11.88
CA GLU A 56 13.46 4.27 -13.22
C GLU A 56 14.60 3.25 -13.11
N ILE A 57 15.59 3.50 -12.24
CA ILE A 57 16.70 2.57 -12.01
C ILE A 57 16.19 1.26 -11.40
N LEU A 58 15.29 1.32 -10.41
CA LEU A 58 14.71 0.13 -9.79
C LEU A 58 13.91 -0.68 -10.82
N ALA A 59 13.17 -0.02 -11.70
CA ALA A 59 12.41 -0.67 -12.77
C ALA A 59 13.31 -1.29 -13.86
N GLN A 60 14.38 -0.60 -14.28
CA GLN A 60 15.35 -1.14 -15.24
C GLN A 60 16.10 -2.38 -14.73
N LYS A 61 16.17 -2.55 -13.40
CA LYS A 61 16.75 -3.73 -12.76
C LYS A 61 15.73 -4.85 -12.47
N ASP A 62 14.50 -4.72 -12.98
CA ASP A 62 13.38 -5.64 -12.74
C ASP A 62 13.04 -5.85 -11.25
N LEU A 63 13.36 -4.87 -10.40
CA LEU A 63 13.11 -4.96 -8.95
C LEU A 63 11.67 -4.58 -8.60
N ILE A 64 11.09 -3.69 -9.38
CA ILE A 64 9.69 -3.27 -9.33
C ILE A 64 9.22 -3.00 -10.77
N LYS A 65 7.91 -2.93 -10.98
CA LYS A 65 7.37 -2.46 -12.27
C LYS A 65 7.49 -0.93 -12.39
N PRO A 66 7.61 -0.36 -13.60
CA PRO A 66 7.56 1.09 -13.80
C PRO A 66 6.32 1.73 -13.19
N GLU A 67 5.15 1.10 -13.33
CA GLU A 67 3.88 1.57 -12.79
C GLU A 67 3.88 1.63 -11.27
N THR A 68 4.58 0.70 -10.60
CA THR A 68 4.79 0.75 -9.15
C THR A 68 5.57 2.00 -8.77
N ALA A 69 6.67 2.29 -9.47
CA ALA A 69 7.46 3.48 -9.21
C ALA A 69 6.65 4.76 -9.43
N ASP A 70 5.90 4.83 -10.52
CA ASP A 70 5.08 5.99 -10.89
C ASP A 70 3.96 6.23 -9.88
N PHE A 71 3.21 5.19 -9.50
CA PHE A 71 2.15 5.31 -8.51
C PHE A 71 2.67 5.87 -7.19
N PHE A 72 3.78 5.33 -6.68
CA PHE A 72 4.35 5.79 -5.41
C PHE A 72 4.98 7.19 -5.49
N ALA A 73 5.51 7.57 -6.65
CA ALA A 73 6.08 8.91 -6.85
C ALA A 73 4.99 9.99 -7.05
N GLN A 74 3.87 9.66 -7.69
CA GLN A 74 2.93 10.65 -8.19
C GLN A 74 1.58 10.67 -7.46
N ASP A 75 1.09 9.49 -7.05
CA ASP A 75 -0.30 9.33 -6.62
C ASP A 75 -0.45 8.86 -5.18
N TRP A 76 0.54 8.17 -4.61
CA TRP A 76 0.48 7.66 -3.24
C TRP A 76 0.15 8.73 -2.21
N THR A 77 0.86 9.87 -2.22
CA THR A 77 0.59 10.96 -1.28
C THR A 77 -0.83 11.50 -1.44
N LYS A 78 -1.33 11.64 -2.68
CA LYS A 78 -2.72 12.07 -2.93
C LYS A 78 -3.72 11.05 -2.39
N ALA A 79 -3.46 9.77 -2.61
CA ALA A 79 -4.27 8.67 -2.11
C ALA A 79 -4.35 8.68 -0.58
N VAL A 80 -3.23 8.87 0.12
CA VAL A 80 -3.16 8.92 1.59
C VAL A 80 -3.94 10.09 2.19
N ILE A 81 -4.05 11.21 1.48
CA ILE A 81 -4.65 12.44 2.03
C ILE A 81 -6.09 12.68 1.56
N ALA A 82 -6.55 11.92 0.56
CA ALA A 82 -7.91 12.00 0.06
C ALA A 82 -8.92 11.74 1.18
N ALA A 83 -9.95 12.60 1.26
CA ALA A 83 -11.04 12.45 2.22
C ALA A 83 -11.89 11.21 1.93
N GLU A 84 -12.08 10.90 0.65
CA GLU A 84 -12.78 9.71 0.17
C GLU A 84 -11.75 8.77 -0.47
N LYS A 85 -11.73 7.52 0.00
CA LYS A 85 -10.80 6.48 -0.46
C LYS A 85 -11.50 5.57 -1.46
N ASN A 86 -10.75 5.13 -2.47
CA ASN A 86 -11.15 3.97 -3.26
C ASN A 86 -10.95 2.69 -2.45
N THR A 87 -11.34 1.54 -3.01
CA THR A 87 -11.13 0.23 -2.37
C THR A 87 -9.64 -0.13 -2.32
N LEU A 88 -9.26 -1.02 -1.40
CA LEU A 88 -7.88 -1.52 -1.31
C LEU A 88 -7.40 -2.15 -2.64
N GLY A 89 -8.26 -2.95 -3.28
CA GLY A 89 -7.96 -3.59 -4.56
C GLY A 89 -7.64 -2.59 -5.67
N TYR A 90 -8.31 -1.43 -5.70
CA TYR A 90 -8.01 -0.36 -6.65
C TYR A 90 -6.56 0.13 -6.49
N TYR A 91 -6.12 0.45 -5.27
CA TYR A 91 -4.78 0.98 -5.04
C TYR A 91 -3.68 -0.06 -5.32
N LEU A 92 -3.91 -1.33 -4.95
CA LEU A 92 -2.99 -2.42 -5.28
C LEU A 92 -2.87 -2.64 -6.79
N GLN A 93 -3.97 -2.43 -7.54
CA GLN A 93 -3.96 -2.47 -9.01
C GLN A 93 -3.19 -1.31 -9.62
N GLN A 94 -3.46 -0.08 -9.17
CA GLN A 94 -2.77 1.11 -9.68
C GLN A 94 -1.26 1.06 -9.41
N ALA A 95 -0.85 0.46 -8.28
CA ALA A 95 0.55 0.22 -7.97
C ALA A 95 1.17 -0.97 -8.75
N ALA A 96 0.39 -1.64 -9.62
CA ALA A 96 0.75 -2.86 -10.34
C ALA A 96 1.25 -4.02 -9.44
N ILE A 97 0.87 -3.99 -8.16
CA ILE A 97 1.12 -5.05 -7.18
C ILE A 97 0.19 -6.22 -7.43
N LEU A 98 -1.07 -5.93 -7.74
CA LEU A 98 -2.05 -6.91 -8.21
C LEU A 98 -2.46 -6.59 -9.65
N ASP A 99 -2.64 -7.61 -10.47
CA ASP A 99 -3.32 -7.46 -11.75
C ASP A 99 -4.82 -7.74 -11.63
N ARG A 100 -5.54 -7.59 -12.75
CA ARG A 100 -6.99 -7.81 -12.79
C ARG A 100 -7.35 -9.26 -12.47
N GLU A 101 -6.61 -10.23 -12.97
CA GLU A 101 -6.91 -11.65 -12.77
C GLU A 101 -6.77 -12.03 -11.30
N GLN A 102 -5.69 -11.58 -10.65
CA GLN A 102 -5.48 -11.77 -9.22
C GLN A 102 -6.60 -11.13 -8.40
N ILE A 103 -7.06 -9.94 -8.76
CA ILE A 103 -8.19 -9.27 -8.09
C ILE A 103 -9.47 -10.09 -8.20
N GLU A 104 -9.80 -10.60 -9.39
CA GLU A 104 -11.00 -11.44 -9.57
C GLU A 104 -10.91 -12.74 -8.75
N ILE A 105 -9.74 -13.38 -8.69
CA ILE A 105 -9.50 -14.56 -7.85
C ILE A 105 -9.74 -14.24 -6.36
N ILE A 106 -9.20 -13.11 -5.88
CA ILE A 106 -9.37 -12.68 -4.49
C ILE A 106 -10.84 -12.41 -4.18
N LEU A 107 -11.55 -11.70 -5.08
CA LEU A 107 -12.97 -11.37 -4.89
C LEU A 107 -13.85 -12.62 -4.87
N ALA A 108 -13.58 -13.58 -5.74
CA ALA A 108 -14.30 -14.86 -5.77
C ALA A 108 -14.13 -15.62 -4.44
N GLU A 109 -12.90 -15.72 -3.93
CA GLU A 109 -12.61 -16.40 -2.66
C GLU A 109 -13.16 -15.63 -1.46
N GLN A 110 -13.07 -14.30 -1.44
CA GLN A 110 -13.72 -13.46 -0.43
C GLN A 110 -15.23 -13.70 -0.39
N SER A 111 -15.88 -13.80 -1.56
CA SER A 111 -17.32 -14.06 -1.65
C SER A 111 -17.68 -15.45 -1.12
N ALA A 112 -16.82 -16.45 -1.31
CA ALA A 112 -17.08 -17.82 -0.87
C ALA A 112 -16.81 -18.01 0.63
N SER A 113 -15.72 -17.41 1.15
CA SER A 113 -15.23 -17.63 2.51
C SER A 113 -15.69 -16.58 3.53
N GLY A 114 -16.05 -15.38 3.08
CA GLY A 114 -16.28 -14.23 3.94
C GLY A 114 -14.99 -13.67 4.57
N VAL A 115 -13.81 -14.11 4.15
CA VAL A 115 -12.53 -13.57 4.61
C VAL A 115 -12.25 -12.22 3.92
N LEU A 116 -11.62 -11.27 4.60
CA LEU A 116 -11.33 -9.96 4.02
C LEU A 116 -10.38 -10.05 2.84
N PHE A 117 -10.61 -9.22 1.81
CA PHE A 117 -9.86 -9.16 0.56
C PHE A 117 -8.34 -9.20 0.78
N GLY A 118 -7.82 -8.33 1.66
CA GLY A 118 -6.38 -8.25 1.92
C GLY A 118 -5.82 -9.56 2.48
N THR A 119 -6.55 -10.20 3.38
CA THR A 119 -6.16 -11.48 3.98
C THR A 119 -6.17 -12.61 2.97
N VAL A 120 -7.18 -12.66 2.10
CA VAL A 120 -7.21 -13.59 0.97
C VAL A 120 -6.00 -13.37 0.06
N ALA A 121 -5.68 -12.12 -0.28
CA ALA A 121 -4.52 -11.79 -1.13
C ALA A 121 -3.19 -12.28 -0.53
N VAL A 122 -3.03 -12.20 0.80
CA VAL A 122 -1.87 -12.74 1.52
C VAL A 122 -1.86 -14.26 1.51
N PHE A 123 -2.99 -14.91 1.79
CA PHE A 123 -3.08 -16.38 1.81
C PHE A 123 -2.83 -17.01 0.43
N GLN A 124 -3.23 -16.34 -0.65
CA GLN A 124 -2.92 -16.78 -2.01
C GLN A 124 -1.47 -16.48 -2.42
N GLY A 125 -0.69 -15.79 -1.59
CA GLY A 125 0.70 -15.43 -1.86
C GLY A 125 0.87 -14.33 -2.91
N PHE A 126 -0.20 -13.61 -3.26
CA PHE A 126 -0.13 -12.51 -4.24
C PHE A 126 0.54 -11.27 -3.66
N ILE A 127 0.40 -11.03 -2.35
CA ILE A 127 1.09 -9.95 -1.64
C ILE A 127 1.65 -10.45 -0.31
N LYS A 128 2.69 -9.79 0.20
CA LYS A 128 3.18 -10.02 1.55
C LYS A 128 2.22 -9.40 2.57
N SER A 129 2.17 -9.96 3.78
CA SER A 129 1.40 -9.37 4.89
C SER A 129 1.90 -7.98 5.26
N THR A 130 3.21 -7.76 5.22
CA THR A 130 3.86 -6.45 5.46
C THR A 130 3.44 -5.39 4.45
N THR A 131 3.30 -5.76 3.17
CA THR A 131 2.77 -4.87 2.14
C THR A 131 1.30 -4.55 2.42
N LEU A 132 0.49 -5.54 2.79
CA LEU A 132 -0.90 -5.29 3.20
C LEU A 132 -0.98 -4.32 4.39
N ASP A 133 -0.21 -4.58 5.45
CA ASP A 133 -0.18 -3.76 6.65
C ASP A 133 0.20 -2.31 6.34
N PHE A 134 1.17 -2.11 5.45
CA PHE A 134 1.55 -0.79 4.98
C PHE A 134 0.38 -0.06 4.29
N PHE A 135 -0.34 -0.72 3.38
CA PHE A 135 -1.48 -0.09 2.72
C PHE A 135 -2.61 0.23 3.71
N LEU A 136 -2.97 -0.70 4.60
CA LEU A 136 -4.01 -0.48 5.61
C LEU A 136 -3.63 0.65 6.57
N ALA A 137 -2.41 0.67 7.09
CA ALA A 137 -1.97 1.69 8.05
C ALA A 137 -2.01 3.12 7.49
N ASN A 138 -1.82 3.27 6.18
CA ASN A 138 -1.78 4.57 5.52
C ASN A 138 -3.10 4.97 4.85
N LEU A 139 -3.90 4.02 4.37
CA LEU A 139 -5.15 4.29 3.64
C LEU A 139 -6.40 4.11 4.51
N PHE A 140 -6.41 3.10 5.39
CA PHE A 140 -7.57 2.65 6.19
C PHE A 140 -7.16 2.36 7.64
N PRO A 141 -6.60 3.34 8.38
CA PRO A 141 -6.06 3.10 9.72
C PRO A 141 -7.08 2.56 10.73
N GLU A 142 -8.37 2.81 10.49
CA GLU A 142 -9.49 2.24 11.25
C GLU A 142 -9.65 0.73 11.09
N GLU A 143 -9.17 0.14 9.98
CA GLU A 143 -9.29 -1.29 9.70
C GLU A 143 -8.22 -2.14 10.38
N LEU A 144 -7.15 -1.54 10.92
CA LEU A 144 -6.03 -2.27 11.54
C LEU A 144 -6.43 -3.15 12.74
N ASN A 145 -7.52 -2.81 13.44
CA ASN A 145 -8.00 -3.56 14.60
C ASN A 145 -9.20 -4.46 14.27
N VAL A 146 -9.62 -4.52 13.01
CA VAL A 146 -10.74 -5.36 12.58
C VAL A 146 -10.23 -6.78 12.38
N SER A 147 -10.95 -7.77 12.92
CA SER A 147 -10.60 -9.16 12.68
C SER A 147 -10.62 -9.49 11.18
N PRO A 148 -9.54 -10.08 10.62
CA PRO A 148 -9.49 -10.56 9.23
C PRO A 148 -10.64 -11.50 8.81
N PHE A 149 -11.27 -12.12 9.79
CA PHE A 149 -12.32 -13.13 9.64
C PHE A 149 -13.72 -12.62 10.04
N ILE A 150 -13.90 -11.30 10.21
CA ILE A 150 -15.12 -10.74 10.81
C ILE A 150 -16.41 -11.11 10.04
N ASN A 151 -16.34 -11.24 8.71
CA ASN A 151 -17.51 -11.60 7.91
C ASN A 151 -17.70 -13.11 7.79
N MET A 152 -16.68 -13.93 8.06
CA MET A 152 -16.78 -15.39 8.14
C MET A 152 -17.77 -15.80 9.25
N TYR A 153 -17.75 -15.12 10.39
CA TYR A 153 -18.65 -15.40 11.51
C TYR A 153 -20.06 -14.80 11.34
N LYS A 154 -20.22 -13.76 10.52
CA LYS A 154 -21.57 -13.22 10.20
C LYS A 154 -22.40 -14.19 9.36
N GLY A 155 -21.75 -15.02 8.53
CA GLY A 155 -22.40 -16.11 7.82
C GLY A 155 -22.92 -17.25 8.72
N TYR A 156 -22.47 -17.31 9.98
CA TYR A 156 -22.94 -18.27 10.99
C TYR A 156 -24.08 -17.74 11.86
N SER A 157 -24.66 -16.57 11.54
CA SER A 157 -25.91 -16.10 12.17
C SER A 157 -27.11 -16.88 11.61
N LEU A 158 -27.11 -18.19 11.83
CA LEU A 158 -28.26 -19.07 11.79
C LEU A 158 -28.46 -19.60 13.20
N PHE A 159 -28.97 -18.74 14.09
CA PHE A 159 -29.98 -18.99 15.15
C PHE A 159 -30.29 -17.67 15.85
#